data_AF-H4F6R1-F1
#
_entry.id   AF-H4F6R1-F1
#
_cell.length_a   1.000
_cell.length_b   1.000
_cell.length_c   1.000
_cell.angle_alpha   90.00
_cell.angle_beta   90.00
_cell.angle_gamma   90.00
#
_symmetry.space_group_name_H-M   'P 1'
#
loop_
_entity.id
_entity.type
_entity.pdbx_description
1 polymer ?
#
loop_
_entity_poly.entity_id
_entity_poly.type
_entity_poly.pdbx_seq_one_letter_code
_entity_poly.pdbx_strand_id
1 'polypeptide(L)' 'SRRAFDALMKGRHAERGGKTPKKRATNLIPIATAYSRAELLSEHGVGETTLAEIEQWLQLQGQSRAS' A
#
# COMPACT_ATOMS: atom_id res chain seq x y z
N SER A 1 -3.54 0.69 -10.55
CA SER A 1 -4.89 1.14 -10.15
C SER A 1 -4.81 2.43 -9.33
N ARG A 2 -5.73 3.38 -9.58
CA ARG A 2 -5.78 4.65 -8.83
C ARG A 2 -6.16 4.43 -7.36
N ARG A 3 -7.05 3.46 -7.08
CA ARG A 3 -7.49 3.12 -5.72
C ARG A 3 -6.35 2.53 -4.88
N ALA A 4 -5.59 1.59 -5.44
CA ALA A 4 -4.41 1.02 -4.77
C ALA A 4 -3.39 2.11 -4.40
N PHE A 5 -3.11 3.02 -5.33
CA PHE A 5 -2.22 4.15 -5.08
C PHE A 5 -2.76 5.09 -4.00
N ASP A 6 -4.03 5.50 -4.10
CA ASP A 6 -4.64 6.41 -3.13
C ASP A 6 -4.72 5.79 -1.72
N ALA A 7 -4.98 4.47 -1.62
CA ALA A 7 -4.99 3.74 -0.36
C ALA A 7 -3.62 3.76 0.33
N LEU A 8 -2.53 3.52 -0.40
CA LEU A 8 -1.18 3.58 0.16
C LEU A 8 -0.80 5.02 0.56
N MET A 9 -1.15 5.99 -0.27
CA MET A 9 -0.77 7.40 -0.07
C MET A 9 -1.47 8.08 1.10
N LYS A 10 -2.68 7.62 1.45
CA LYS A 10 -3.57 8.25 2.44
C LYS A 10 -3.89 7.35 3.64
N GLY A 11 -3.62 6.05 3.54
CA GLY A 11 -3.90 5.10 4.60
C GLY A 11 -2.93 5.18 5.78
N ARG A 12 -3.14 4.32 6.76
CA ARG A 12 -2.49 4.37 8.08
C ARG A 12 -0.95 4.38 8.05
N HIS A 13 -0.33 3.66 7.11
CA HIS A 13 1.13 3.54 7.03
C HIS A 13 1.79 4.57 6.11
N ALA A 14 1.03 5.53 5.57
CA ALA A 14 1.51 6.53 4.62
C ALA A 14 2.75 7.31 5.11
N GLU A 15 2.80 7.64 6.40
CA GLU A 15 3.94 8.35 7.02
C GLU A 15 5.26 7.57 6.95
N ARG A 16 5.23 6.24 6.78
CA ARG A 16 6.46 5.44 6.57
C ARG A 16 7.20 5.82 5.29
N GLY A 17 6.49 6.33 4.28
CA GLY A 17 7.10 6.87 3.07
C GLY A 17 7.53 8.34 3.19
N GLY A 18 7.25 9.00 4.31
CA GLY A 18 7.64 10.37 4.63
C GLY A 18 6.48 11.37 4.72
N LYS A 19 6.81 12.58 5.19
CA LYS A 19 5.85 13.64 5.55
C LYS A 19 5.19 14.36 4.36
N THR A 20 5.64 14.15 3.13
CA THR A 20 5.12 14.84 1.94
C THR A 20 4.58 13.86 0.91
N PRO A 21 3.54 14.21 0.14
CA PRO A 21 3.02 13.34 -0.91
C PRO A 21 4.12 12.88 -1.89
N LYS A 22 5.03 13.78 -2.28
CA LYS A 22 6.16 13.43 -3.15
C LYS A 22 7.03 12.32 -2.55
N LYS A 23 7.38 12.42 -1.27
CA LYS A 23 8.19 11.40 -0.58
C LYS A 23 7.43 10.06 -0.47
N ARG A 24 6.15 10.09 -0.14
CA ARG A 24 5.32 8.87 -0.08
C ARG A 24 5.24 8.16 -1.43
N ALA A 25 5.04 8.92 -2.51
CA ALA A 25 4.97 8.38 -3.86
C ALA A 25 6.28 7.70 -4.30
N THR A 26 7.43 8.20 -3.84
CA THR A 26 8.73 7.55 -4.09
C THR A 26 9.00 6.35 -3.17
N ASN A 27 8.26 6.21 -2.08
CA ASN A 27 8.46 5.21 -1.04
C ASN A 27 7.21 4.31 -0.86
N LEU A 28 6.56 3.93 -1.95
CA LEU A 28 5.36 3.08 -1.89
C LEU A 28 5.65 1.67 -1.37
N ILE A 29 6.82 1.11 -1.66
CA ILE A 29 7.20 -0.23 -1.21
C ILE A 29 7.25 -0.32 0.32
N PRO A 30 7.98 0.54 1.05
CA PRO A 30 7.99 0.49 2.52
C PRO A 30 6.63 0.83 3.15
N ILE A 31 5.77 1.59 2.46
CA ILE A 31 4.38 1.78 2.91
C ILE A 31 3.58 0.48 2.74
N ALA A 32 3.61 -0.12 1.55
CA ALA A 32 2.78 -1.28 1.23
C ALA A 32 3.19 -2.54 2.01
N THR A 33 4.50 -2.74 2.19
CA THR A 33 5.05 -3.87 2.96
C THR A 33 4.72 -3.78 4.46
N ALA A 34 4.38 -2.59 4.96
CA ALA A 34 3.98 -2.37 6.34
C ALA A 34 2.59 -2.91 6.69
N TYR A 35 1.72 -3.03 5.69
CA TYR A 35 0.36 -3.50 5.89
C TYR A 35 0.33 -5.01 6.06
N SER A 36 -0.50 -5.50 6.96
CA SER A 36 -1.04 -6.85 6.84
C SER A 36 -2.21 -6.91 5.86
N ARG A 37 -2.63 -8.13 5.47
CA ARG A 37 -3.81 -8.30 4.60
C ARG A 37 -5.08 -7.71 5.24
N ALA A 38 -5.29 -7.96 6.52
CA ALA A 38 -6.47 -7.46 7.25
C ALA A 38 -6.46 -5.94 7.36
N GLU A 39 -5.29 -5.33 7.59
CA GLU A 39 -5.16 -3.88 7.63
C GLU A 39 -5.51 -3.25 6.28
N LEU A 40 -5.04 -3.81 5.16
CA LEU A 40 -5.43 -3.32 3.83
C LEU A 40 -6.93 -3.43 3.61
N LEU A 41 -7.57 -4.55 3.96
CA LEU A 41 -9.03 -4.69 3.82
C LEU A 41 -9.83 -3.77 4.73
N SER A 42 -9.22 -3.25 5.80
CA SER A 42 -9.84 -2.24 6.66
C SER A 42 -9.72 -0.81 6.12
N GLU A 43 -8.82 -0.56 5.15
CA GLU A 43 -8.66 0.75 4.54
C GLU A 43 -9.87 1.09 3.66
N HIS A 44 -10.32 2.34 3.75
CA HIS A 44 -11.50 2.79 3.03
C HIS A 44 -11.29 2.67 1.51
N GLY A 45 -12.21 1.97 0.83
CA GLY A 45 -12.16 1.78 -0.62
C GLY A 45 -11.21 0.68 -1.09
N VAL A 46 -10.62 -0.10 -0.17
CA VAL A 46 -9.83 -1.29 -0.49
C VAL A 46 -10.70 -2.53 -0.34
N GLY A 47 -11.12 -3.10 -1.46
CA GLY A 47 -11.71 -4.44 -1.52
C GLY A 47 -10.70 -5.48 -1.98
N GLU A 48 -11.13 -6.74 -2.07
CA GLU A 48 -10.31 -7.88 -2.51
C GLU A 48 -9.58 -7.63 -3.83
N THR A 49 -10.21 -6.98 -4.81
CA THR A 49 -9.56 -6.62 -6.08
C THR A 49 -8.38 -5.65 -5.87
N THR A 50 -8.58 -4.60 -5.07
CA THR A 50 -7.52 -3.61 -4.81
C THR A 50 -6.40 -4.21 -3.95
N LEU A 51 -6.74 -5.09 -3.03
CA LEU A 51 -5.77 -5.89 -2.29
C LEU A 51 -4.92 -6.71 -3.25
N ALA A 52 -5.54 -7.53 -4.11
CA ALA A 52 -4.87 -8.36 -5.12
C ALA A 52 -3.91 -7.56 -6.02
N GLU A 53 -4.33 -6.37 -6.46
CA GLU A 53 -3.49 -5.46 -7.25
C GLU A 53 -2.22 -5.02 -6.48
N ILE A 54 -2.35 -4.73 -5.18
CA ILE A 54 -1.21 -4.36 -4.32
C ILE A 54 -0.30 -5.57 -4.09
N GLU A 55 -0.87 -6.77 -3.89
CA GLU A 55 -0.08 -8.00 -3.72
C GLU A 55 0.73 -8.33 -4.97
N GLN A 56 0.08 -8.31 -6.13
CA GLN A 56 0.72 -8.57 -7.41
C GLN A 56 1.81 -7.54 -7.69
N TRP A 57 1.52 -6.25 -7.44
CA TRP A 57 2.51 -5.20 -7.62
C TRP A 57 3.74 -5.44 -6.74
N LEU A 58 3.58 -5.79 -5.46
CA LEU A 58 4.70 -6.11 -4.57
C LEU A 58 5.48 -7.35 -5.04
N GLN A 59 4.78 -8.40 -5.47
CA GLN A 59 5.41 -9.60 -5.99
C GLN A 59 6.27 -9.30 -7.23
N LEU A 60 5.80 -8.43 -8.14
CA LEU A 60 6.59 -7.97 -9.29
C LEU A 60 7.83 -7.17 -8.89
N GLN A 61 7.87 -6.60 -7.68
CA GLN A 61 9.06 -5.95 -7.11
C GLN A 61 9.93 -6.91 -6.27
N GLY A 62 9.59 -8.21 -6.22
CA GLY A 62 10.27 -9.19 -5.38
C GLY A 62 10.02 -9.01 -3.88
N GLN A 63 8.90 -8.39 -3.52
CA GLN A 63 8.53 -8.09 -2.13
C GLN A 63 7.26 -8.85 -1.73
N SER A 64 7.06 -8.94 -0.42
CA SER A 64 5.81 -9.42 0.18
C SER A 64 5.40 -8.50 1.34
N ARG A 65 4.11 -8.52 1.70
CA ARG A 65 3.59 -7.74 2.82
C ARG A 65 3.93 -8.38 4.16
N ALA A 66 3.74 -7.61 5.23
CA ALA A 66 3.75 -8.15 6.58
C ALA A 66 2.68 -9.25 6.71
N SER A 67 3.02 -10.30 7.47
CA SER A 67 2.13 -11.41 7.80
C SER A 67 0.93 -10.96 8.62
#